data_AF-A0A914ZPB4-F1
#
_entry.id   AF-A0A914ZPB4-F1
#
_cell.length_a   1.000
_cell.length_b   1.000
_cell.length_c   1.000
_cell.angle_alpha   90.00
_cell.angle_beta   90.00
_cell.angle_gamma   90.00
#
_symmetry.space_group_name_H-M   'P 1'
#
loop_
_entity.id
_entity.type
_entity.pdbx_description
1 polymer ?
#
loop_
_entity_poly.entity_id
_entity_poly.type
_entity_poly.pdbx_seq_one_letter_code
_entity_poly.pdbx_strand_id
1 'polypeptide(L)'
;MSGQISPTLTVAMVLLVRLAQVGSCADDGQTKRNFGNTTRTNLTTTAGVGMRTNRTGNERHNIPPEDDVLSWSLEPPRFACDENSSMSYAMYCQGKVLHTVAMLNIFKDSKTFVDKPMKRDPEEINADFKAHFSHTITTNDREAVRSFVEENFGTEGDDLSECANGTMSDWVDDPEYLISIDDNEMRRFALEIHALWKKLCRTIKNEVKEYPQRYSLLYVPNEFIIPGGRFRELYYWDSYWVVKGLIASGNFSTLSVSLYSKYAFLFGHFYSFLLSFLI
;
A
#
# COMPACT_ATOMS: atom_id res chain seq x y z
N MET A 1 13.75 -9.82 0.83
CA MET A 1 14.28 -8.66 1.59
C MET A 1 13.11 -7.75 1.89
N SER A 2 12.93 -7.48 3.18
CA SER A 2 11.84 -6.74 3.86
C SER A 2 11.15 -5.65 3.04
N GLY A 3 9.83 -5.77 2.89
CA GLY A 3 8.95 -4.70 2.41
C GLY A 3 8.99 -3.53 3.39
N GLN A 4 9.58 -2.43 2.95
CA GLN A 4 9.49 -1.16 3.66
C GLN A 4 8.09 -0.59 3.44
N ILE A 5 7.24 -0.76 4.46
CA ILE A 5 6.22 0.21 4.87
C ILE A 5 6.85 1.60 4.76
N SER A 6 6.16 2.62 4.24
CA SER A 6 6.67 4.00 4.24
C SER A 6 6.78 4.45 5.71
N PRO A 7 7.96 4.37 6.35
CA PRO A 7 8.07 4.58 7.80
C PRO A 7 7.86 6.05 8.13
N THR A 8 8.04 6.91 7.15
CA THR A 8 8.04 8.36 7.25
C THR A 8 6.69 8.92 7.62
N LEU A 9 5.59 8.39 7.04
CA LEU A 9 4.28 8.96 7.30
C LEU A 9 3.69 8.48 8.64
N THR A 10 3.81 7.19 8.97
CA THR A 10 3.36 6.68 10.28
C THR A 10 4.17 7.32 11.42
N VAL A 11 5.49 7.47 11.27
CA VAL A 11 6.32 8.18 12.27
C VAL A 11 5.94 9.65 12.36
N ALA A 12 5.73 10.33 11.22
CA ALA A 12 5.31 11.73 11.21
C ALA A 12 3.92 11.93 11.87
N MET A 13 2.98 11.00 11.64
CA MET A 13 1.65 11.04 12.25
C MET A 13 1.69 10.78 13.76
N VAL A 14 2.52 9.83 14.21
CA VAL A 14 2.78 9.61 15.64
C VAL A 14 3.38 10.87 16.28
N LEU A 15 4.33 11.52 15.59
CA LEU A 15 4.92 12.78 16.05
C LEU A 15 3.88 13.91 16.14
N LEU A 16 2.97 14.02 15.18
CA LEU A 16 1.91 15.03 15.21
C LEU A 16 0.93 14.81 16.37
N VAL A 17 0.53 13.55 16.60
CA VAL A 17 -0.29 13.20 17.77
C VAL A 17 0.44 13.54 19.07
N ARG A 18 1.76 13.31 19.13
CA ARG A 18 2.57 13.69 20.29
C ARG A 18 2.68 15.21 20.44
N LEU A 19 2.89 15.96 19.36
CA LEU A 19 2.96 17.43 19.38
C LEU A 19 1.63 18.05 19.82
N ALA A 20 0.50 17.52 19.33
CA ALA A 20 -0.83 17.95 19.75
C ALA A 20 -1.09 17.65 21.24
N GLN A 21 -0.56 16.54 21.77
CA GLN A 21 -0.64 16.23 23.20
C GLN A 21 0.26 17.13 24.05
N VAL A 22 1.42 17.57 23.53
CA VAL A 22 2.30 18.52 24.24
C VAL A 22 1.67 19.91 24.31
N GLY A 23 0.93 20.34 23.27
CA GLY A 23 0.20 21.62 23.27
C GLY A 23 -0.94 21.72 24.30
N SER A 24 -1.46 20.58 24.78
CA SER A 24 -2.48 20.54 25.84
C SER A 24 -1.89 20.40 27.25
N CYS A 25 -0.56 20.37 27.37
CA CYS A 25 0.18 20.28 28.63
C CYS A 25 1.13 21.48 28.78
N ALA A 26 0.58 22.68 28.65
CA ALA A 26 1.24 23.92 29.04
C ALA A 26 0.59 24.49 30.30
N ASP A 27 0.42 23.66 31.34
CA ASP A 27 0.25 24.12 32.72
C ASP A 27 0.61 22.97 33.67
N ASP A 28 1.92 22.80 33.94
CA ASP A 28 2.43 22.56 35.30
C ASP A 28 3.95 22.31 35.30
N GLY A 29 4.65 23.15 36.07
CA GLY A 29 5.75 22.79 36.97
C GLY A 29 6.92 21.93 36.48
N GLN A 30 8.06 22.60 36.28
CA GLN A 30 9.43 22.07 36.20
C GLN A 30 9.74 20.83 37.08
N THR A 31 10.55 19.90 36.56
CA THR A 31 11.74 19.39 37.30
C THR A 31 12.83 18.93 36.33
N LYS A 32 14.00 19.58 36.40
CA LYS A 32 15.24 19.21 35.69
C LYS A 32 15.84 17.93 36.26
N ARG A 33 16.31 17.01 35.41
CA ARG A 33 17.41 16.10 35.73
C ARG A 33 18.39 16.01 34.56
N ASN A 34 19.61 16.51 34.79
CA ASN A 34 20.80 16.29 33.98
C ASN A 34 21.33 14.87 34.19
N PHE A 35 21.98 14.29 33.17
CA PHE A 35 23.11 13.33 33.15
C PHE A 35 23.03 12.61 31.79
N GLY A 36 24.04 12.49 30.93
CA GLY A 36 25.42 12.92 30.89
C GLY A 36 25.98 12.46 29.53
N ASN A 37 26.96 13.19 28.99
CA ASN A 37 27.67 12.85 27.76
C ASN A 37 28.36 11.48 27.86
N THR A 38 28.30 10.66 26.80
CA THR A 38 29.33 9.65 26.56
C THR A 38 29.61 9.53 25.06
N THR A 39 30.92 9.49 24.80
CA THR A 39 31.63 9.68 23.55
C THR A 39 31.50 8.56 22.53
N ARG A 40 31.61 9.00 21.28
CA ARG A 40 31.78 8.28 20.02
C ARG A 40 33.05 7.41 20.03
N THR A 41 32.97 6.17 19.56
CA THR A 41 34.14 5.40 19.10
C THR A 41 33.85 4.79 17.73
N ASN A 42 34.72 5.12 16.77
CA ASN A 42 34.73 4.59 15.41
C ASN A 42 35.29 3.16 15.40
N LEU A 43 34.78 2.31 14.50
CA LEU A 43 35.51 1.14 14.01
C LEU A 43 35.48 1.12 12.48
N THR A 44 36.67 0.94 11.92
CA THR A 44 37.02 1.01 10.50
C THR A 44 37.01 -0.39 9.89
N THR A 45 36.36 -0.50 8.73
CA THR A 45 36.61 -1.33 7.54
C THR A 45 37.31 -2.69 7.63
N THR A 46 36.66 -3.72 7.08
CA THR A 46 37.31 -4.75 6.26
C THR A 46 36.50 -5.03 5.00
N ALA A 47 37.18 -4.94 3.86
CA ALA A 47 36.66 -5.16 2.51
C ALA A 47 36.43 -6.65 2.24
N GLY A 48 35.22 -7.00 1.79
CA GLY A 48 34.91 -8.31 1.21
C GLY A 48 34.95 -8.22 -0.31
N VAL A 49 35.91 -8.91 -0.92
CA VAL A 49 36.07 -9.06 -2.37
C VAL A 49 34.87 -9.85 -2.93
N GLY A 50 33.98 -9.17 -3.65
CA GLY A 50 32.87 -9.77 -4.39
C GLY A 50 33.30 -10.11 -5.82
N MET A 51 33.49 -11.40 -6.07
CA MET A 51 33.85 -12.02 -7.34
C MET A 51 32.86 -11.62 -8.45
N ARG A 52 33.34 -10.87 -9.46
CA ARG A 52 32.59 -10.58 -10.70
C ARG A 52 32.50 -11.86 -11.54
N THR A 53 31.32 -12.45 -11.63
CA THR A 53 31.03 -13.42 -12.69
C THR A 53 30.49 -12.68 -13.90
N ASN A 54 31.31 -12.57 -14.95
CA ASN A 54 30.85 -12.26 -16.31
C ASN A 54 29.90 -13.38 -16.76
N ARG A 55 28.60 -13.08 -16.92
CA ARG A 55 27.68 -13.94 -17.68
C ARG A 55 27.44 -13.33 -19.05
N THR A 56 28.35 -13.64 -19.97
CA THR A 56 28.06 -13.65 -21.41
C THR A 56 27.42 -14.99 -21.73
N GLY A 57 26.11 -15.01 -21.92
CA GLY A 57 25.38 -16.20 -22.34
C GLY A 57 23.89 -15.91 -22.38
N ASN A 58 23.31 -15.90 -23.58
CA ASN A 58 21.87 -15.86 -23.80
C ASN A 58 21.28 -17.24 -23.45
N GLU A 59 21.47 -17.68 -22.20
CA GLU A 59 20.99 -18.96 -21.70
C GLU A 59 19.48 -18.88 -21.54
N ARG A 60 18.77 -19.69 -22.33
CA ARG A 60 17.31 -19.82 -22.26
C ARG A 60 16.97 -20.57 -20.98
N HIS A 61 16.55 -19.84 -19.96
CA HIS A 61 15.98 -20.46 -18.77
C HIS A 61 14.46 -20.39 -18.86
N ASN A 62 13.82 -21.55 -18.81
CA ASN A 62 12.37 -21.63 -18.59
C ASN A 62 12.07 -21.02 -17.22
N ILE A 63 10.95 -20.33 -17.09
CA ILE A 63 10.47 -19.97 -15.75
C ILE A 63 10.08 -21.24 -15.00
N PRO A 64 10.33 -21.33 -13.68
CA PRO A 64 9.84 -22.45 -12.87
C PRO A 64 8.32 -22.61 -13.05
N PRO A 65 7.77 -23.84 -13.04
CA PRO A 65 6.32 -24.04 -13.07
C PRO A 65 5.66 -23.53 -11.76
N GLU A 66 4.35 -23.28 -11.80
CA GLU A 66 3.58 -22.75 -10.67
C GLU A 66 3.73 -23.62 -9.40
N ASP A 67 3.74 -24.95 -9.57
CA ASP A 67 3.80 -25.92 -8.47
C ASP A 67 5.17 -25.96 -7.77
N ASP A 68 6.27 -25.68 -8.49
CA ASP A 68 7.63 -25.71 -7.94
C ASP A 68 7.91 -24.49 -7.05
N VAL A 69 7.23 -23.36 -7.31
CA VAL A 69 7.41 -22.13 -6.52
C VAL A 69 6.62 -22.18 -5.21
N LEU A 70 5.55 -22.97 -5.16
CA LEU A 70 4.60 -22.96 -4.06
C LEU A 70 4.61 -24.23 -3.20
N SER A 71 5.33 -25.28 -3.60
CA SER A 71 5.40 -26.53 -2.84
C SER A 71 6.67 -26.58 -1.98
N TRP A 72 6.47 -26.75 -0.67
CA TRP A 72 7.41 -27.50 0.16
C TRP A 72 6.83 -28.91 0.25
N SER A 73 7.67 -29.95 0.22
CA SER A 73 7.31 -31.37 0.12
C SER A 73 6.44 -31.94 1.27
N LEU A 74 5.90 -31.07 2.13
CA LEU A 74 5.07 -31.39 3.29
C LEU A 74 3.62 -30.91 3.16
N GLU A 75 3.30 -29.88 2.37
CA GLU A 75 1.92 -29.37 2.23
C GLU A 75 1.62 -28.79 0.84
N PRO A 76 0.38 -28.92 0.33
CA PRO A 76 0.00 -28.30 -0.94
C PRO A 76 0.07 -26.77 -0.87
N PRO A 77 0.29 -26.09 -2.02
CA PRO A 77 0.26 -24.64 -2.14
C PRO A 77 -0.96 -24.02 -1.46
N ARG A 78 -0.74 -23.07 -0.55
CA ARG A 78 -1.81 -22.21 -0.05
C ARG A 78 -1.79 -20.88 -0.81
N PHE A 79 -2.79 -20.65 -1.64
CA PHE A 79 -2.97 -19.40 -2.36
C PHE A 79 -3.53 -18.32 -1.42
N ALA A 80 -3.26 -17.05 -1.77
CA ALA A 80 -3.73 -15.90 -0.99
C ALA A 80 -5.27 -15.75 -1.03
N CYS A 81 -5.87 -16.16 -2.14
CA CYS A 81 -7.32 -16.24 -2.33
C CYS A 81 -7.66 -17.25 -3.43
N ASP A 82 -8.93 -17.60 -3.53
CA ASP A 82 -9.52 -18.55 -4.47
C ASP A 82 -10.82 -17.98 -5.08
N GLU A 83 -11.49 -18.76 -5.92
CA GLU A 83 -12.74 -18.38 -6.60
C GLU A 83 -13.90 -18.09 -5.64
N ASN A 84 -13.89 -18.67 -4.45
CA ASN A 84 -14.92 -18.45 -3.44
C ASN A 84 -14.70 -17.14 -2.67
N SER A 85 -13.46 -16.66 -2.63
CA SER A 85 -13.06 -15.48 -1.87
C SER A 85 -12.86 -14.23 -2.74
N SER A 86 -12.54 -14.38 -4.03
CA SER A 86 -12.42 -13.25 -4.96
C SER A 86 -12.80 -13.61 -6.39
N MET A 87 -13.55 -12.74 -7.04
CA MET A 87 -13.88 -12.86 -8.46
C MET A 87 -12.66 -12.62 -9.37
N SER A 88 -11.61 -11.99 -8.86
CA SER A 88 -10.37 -11.68 -9.59
C SER A 88 -9.22 -12.64 -9.25
N TYR A 89 -9.51 -13.76 -8.56
CA TYR A 89 -8.51 -14.70 -8.03
C TYR A 89 -7.53 -15.22 -9.10
N ALA A 90 -8.02 -15.50 -10.31
CA ALA A 90 -7.23 -16.06 -11.41
C ALA A 90 -6.21 -15.09 -12.03
N MET A 91 -6.23 -13.82 -11.60
CA MET A 91 -5.33 -12.76 -12.07
C MET A 91 -4.45 -12.22 -10.96
N TYR A 92 -4.95 -12.11 -9.73
CA TYR A 92 -4.23 -11.47 -8.63
C TYR A 92 -3.84 -12.39 -7.47
N CYS A 93 -4.38 -13.62 -7.39
CA CYS A 93 -4.05 -14.57 -6.33
C CYS A 93 -3.32 -15.82 -6.83
N GLN A 94 -3.67 -16.29 -8.03
CA GLN A 94 -3.09 -17.47 -8.64
C GLN A 94 -3.16 -17.39 -10.17
N GLY A 95 -2.51 -18.35 -10.83
CA GLY A 95 -2.61 -18.54 -12.28
C GLY A 95 -1.44 -17.98 -13.08
N LYS A 96 -1.42 -18.38 -14.36
CA LYS A 96 -0.28 -18.23 -15.26
C LYS A 96 0.15 -16.78 -15.50
N VAL A 97 -0.79 -15.84 -15.54
CA VAL A 97 -0.49 -14.42 -15.78
C VAL A 97 0.34 -13.86 -14.61
N LEU A 98 -0.19 -13.94 -13.38
CA LEU A 98 0.50 -13.48 -12.17
C LEU A 98 1.85 -14.15 -12.01
N HIS A 99 1.87 -15.47 -12.16
CA HIS A 99 3.08 -16.28 -12.04
C HIS A 99 4.15 -15.83 -13.03
N THR A 100 3.78 -15.68 -14.30
CA THR A 100 4.71 -15.26 -15.35
C THR A 100 5.26 -13.86 -15.08
N VAL A 101 4.39 -12.91 -14.70
CA VAL A 101 4.79 -11.54 -14.40
C VAL A 101 5.78 -11.50 -13.23
N ALA A 102 5.54 -12.30 -12.20
CA ALA A 102 6.42 -12.42 -11.04
C ALA A 102 7.77 -13.07 -11.40
N MET A 103 7.76 -14.21 -12.08
CA MET A 103 8.98 -14.97 -12.42
C MET A 103 9.88 -14.25 -13.42
N LEU A 104 9.31 -13.48 -14.36
CA LEU A 104 10.07 -12.67 -15.30
C LEU A 104 10.51 -11.32 -14.72
N ASN A 105 10.15 -11.03 -13.47
CA ASN A 105 10.46 -9.78 -12.78
C ASN A 105 10.16 -8.57 -13.68
N ILE A 106 8.93 -8.52 -14.22
CA ILE A 106 8.51 -7.47 -15.16
C ILE A 106 8.60 -6.10 -14.50
N PHE A 107 8.20 -6.03 -13.22
CA PHE A 107 8.22 -4.84 -12.38
C PHE A 107 9.17 -5.03 -11.20
N LYS A 108 9.89 -3.97 -10.83
CA LYS A 108 10.80 -3.97 -9.67
C LYS A 108 10.07 -4.20 -8.36
N ASP A 109 8.84 -3.70 -8.26
CA ASP A 109 7.97 -3.85 -7.11
C ASP A 109 6.89 -4.89 -7.43
N SER A 110 6.81 -5.94 -6.60
CA SER A 110 5.84 -7.01 -6.81
C SER A 110 4.39 -6.54 -6.67
N LYS A 111 4.14 -5.41 -6.01
CA LYS A 111 2.79 -4.84 -5.87
C LYS A 111 2.33 -4.07 -7.10
N THR A 112 3.26 -3.64 -7.97
CA THR A 112 2.91 -2.89 -9.18
C THR A 112 1.90 -3.64 -10.04
N PHE A 113 2.09 -4.94 -10.27
CA PHE A 113 1.15 -5.67 -11.13
C PHE A 113 -0.22 -5.84 -10.49
N VAL A 114 -0.27 -6.24 -9.21
CA VAL A 114 -1.55 -6.47 -8.52
C VAL A 114 -2.33 -5.18 -8.30
N ASP A 115 -1.71 -4.01 -8.36
CA ASP A 115 -2.36 -2.71 -8.26
C ASP A 115 -2.90 -2.18 -9.60
N LYS A 116 -2.66 -2.88 -10.71
CA LYS A 116 -3.13 -2.44 -12.01
C LYS A 116 -4.52 -3.01 -12.27
N PRO A 117 -5.56 -2.19 -12.47
CA PRO A 117 -6.89 -2.68 -12.80
C PRO A 117 -6.91 -3.29 -14.21
N MET A 118 -7.77 -4.29 -14.41
CA MET A 118 -7.97 -4.89 -15.74
C MET A 118 -8.89 -4.03 -16.60
N LYS A 119 -8.54 -3.89 -17.88
CA LYS A 119 -9.36 -3.16 -18.86
C LYS A 119 -10.56 -3.98 -19.36
N ARG A 120 -10.48 -5.31 -19.24
CA ARG A 120 -11.49 -6.29 -19.69
C ARG A 120 -11.71 -7.34 -18.61
N ASP A 121 -12.67 -8.23 -18.83
CA ASP A 121 -12.95 -9.31 -17.88
C ASP A 121 -11.81 -10.34 -17.83
N PRO A 122 -11.55 -10.91 -16.64
CA PRO A 122 -10.39 -11.79 -16.42
C PRO A 122 -10.42 -13.01 -17.33
N GLU A 123 -11.60 -13.55 -17.67
CA GLU A 123 -11.74 -14.72 -18.55
C GLU A 123 -11.18 -14.44 -19.95
N GLU A 124 -11.48 -13.27 -20.50
CA GLU A 124 -10.99 -12.86 -21.83
C GLU A 124 -9.47 -12.69 -21.82
N ILE A 125 -8.94 -11.97 -20.83
CA ILE A 125 -7.50 -11.73 -20.69
C ILE A 125 -6.77 -13.06 -20.53
N ASN A 126 -7.32 -13.99 -19.75
CA ASN A 126 -6.70 -15.31 -19.55
C ASN A 126 -6.72 -16.15 -20.83
N ALA A 127 -7.81 -16.10 -21.60
CA ALA A 127 -7.92 -16.79 -22.88
C ALA A 127 -6.90 -16.25 -23.89
N ASP A 128 -6.80 -14.92 -24.00
CA ASP A 128 -5.85 -14.26 -24.89
C ASP A 128 -4.40 -14.55 -24.49
N PHE A 129 -4.10 -14.55 -23.18
CA PHE A 129 -2.78 -14.90 -22.67
C PHE A 129 -2.40 -16.34 -23.04
N LYS A 130 -3.32 -17.29 -22.88
CA LYS A 130 -3.08 -18.70 -23.25
C LYS A 130 -2.87 -18.87 -24.76
N ALA A 131 -3.61 -18.14 -25.58
CA ALA A 131 -3.46 -18.16 -27.03
C ALA A 131 -2.13 -17.54 -27.48
N HIS A 132 -1.75 -16.41 -26.88
CA HIS A 132 -0.52 -15.68 -27.21
C HIS A 132 0.75 -16.40 -26.74
N PHE A 133 0.68 -17.04 -25.57
CA PHE A 133 1.78 -17.80 -24.95
C PHE A 133 1.45 -19.29 -24.87
N SER A 134 1.23 -19.90 -26.04
CA SER A 134 0.96 -21.33 -26.20
C SER A 134 2.20 -22.21 -25.99
N HIS A 135 3.39 -21.63 -26.04
CA HIS A 135 4.67 -22.28 -25.73
C HIS A 135 5.05 -22.19 -24.25
N THR A 136 6.10 -22.92 -23.87
CA THR A 136 6.76 -22.76 -22.56
C THR A 136 7.43 -21.40 -22.50
N ILE A 137 7.02 -20.59 -21.53
CA ILE A 137 7.53 -19.23 -21.34
C ILE A 137 8.95 -19.26 -20.78
N THR A 138 9.79 -18.38 -21.29
CA THR A 138 11.21 -18.24 -20.96
C THR A 138 11.56 -16.81 -20.62
N THR A 139 12.76 -16.58 -20.11
CA THR A 139 13.30 -15.23 -19.85
C THR A 139 13.29 -14.30 -21.07
N ASN A 140 13.26 -14.84 -22.30
CA ASN A 140 13.24 -14.04 -23.52
C ASN A 140 11.85 -13.45 -23.83
N ASP A 141 10.79 -14.03 -23.28
CA ASP A 141 9.42 -13.56 -23.48
C ASP A 141 9.11 -12.32 -22.62
N ARG A 142 10.07 -11.85 -21.82
CA ARG A 142 9.91 -10.75 -20.87
C ARG A 142 9.31 -9.49 -21.48
N GLU A 143 9.77 -9.06 -22.65
CA GLU A 143 9.24 -7.85 -23.30
C GLU A 143 7.85 -8.09 -23.89
N ALA A 144 7.59 -9.26 -24.47
CA ALA A 144 6.26 -9.62 -24.96
C ALA A 144 5.22 -9.68 -23.82
N VAL A 145 5.59 -10.26 -22.68
CA VAL A 145 4.75 -10.28 -21.47
C VAL A 145 4.53 -8.86 -20.94
N ARG A 146 5.54 -7.99 -20.95
CA ARG A 146 5.35 -6.57 -20.58
C ARG A 146 4.33 -5.90 -21.50
N SER A 147 4.48 -6.01 -22.81
CA SER A 147 3.53 -5.41 -23.76
C SER A 147 2.11 -5.95 -23.56
N PHE A 148 1.97 -7.27 -23.35
CA PHE A 148 0.68 -7.87 -23.02
C PHE A 148 0.04 -7.23 -21.77
N VAL A 149 0.82 -7.01 -20.70
CA VAL A 149 0.33 -6.36 -19.48
C VAL A 149 -0.07 -4.91 -19.75
N GLU A 150 0.74 -4.14 -20.46
CA GLU A 150 0.44 -2.72 -20.77
C GLU A 150 -0.82 -2.56 -21.63
N GLU A 151 -1.06 -3.50 -22.54
CA GLU A 151 -2.26 -3.52 -23.39
C GLU A 151 -3.52 -3.86 -22.59
N ASN A 152 -3.46 -4.81 -21.66
CA ASN A 152 -4.64 -5.37 -20.98
C ASN A 152 -4.94 -4.78 -19.60
N PHE A 153 -3.95 -4.13 -18.97
CA PHE A 153 -4.07 -3.59 -17.62
C PHE A 153 -3.82 -2.08 -17.61
N GLY A 154 -4.44 -1.38 -16.66
CA GLY A 154 -4.30 0.06 -16.44
C GLY A 154 -3.03 0.44 -15.68
N THR A 155 -3.07 1.63 -15.10
CA THR A 155 -2.02 2.16 -14.22
C THR A 155 -2.42 2.07 -12.76
N GLU A 156 -1.43 1.97 -11.87
CA GLU A 156 -1.65 1.81 -10.45
C GLU A 156 -2.37 3.03 -9.85
N GLY A 157 -3.58 2.82 -9.33
CA GLY A 157 -4.43 3.89 -8.80
C GLY A 157 -5.48 4.42 -9.78
N ASP A 158 -5.60 3.86 -10.99
CA ASP A 158 -6.71 4.18 -11.90
C ASP A 158 -8.09 3.79 -11.35
N ASP A 159 -8.13 2.98 -10.30
CA ASP A 159 -9.29 2.56 -9.54
C ASP A 159 -9.68 3.54 -8.40
N LEU A 160 -8.90 4.60 -8.22
CA LEU A 160 -9.11 5.64 -7.22
C LEU A 160 -9.36 7.01 -7.87
N SER A 161 -10.08 7.84 -7.14
CA SER A 161 -10.25 9.27 -7.43
C SER A 161 -9.81 10.10 -6.25
N GLU A 162 -9.39 11.33 -6.50
CA GLU A 162 -9.20 12.33 -5.44
C GLU A 162 -10.56 12.67 -4.81
N CYS A 163 -10.56 13.01 -3.53
CA CYS A 163 -11.77 13.50 -2.88
C CYS A 163 -12.26 14.80 -3.54
N ALA A 164 -13.58 14.97 -3.58
CA ALA A 164 -14.18 16.17 -4.15
C ALA A 164 -13.78 17.42 -3.36
N ASN A 165 -13.71 18.55 -4.05
CA ASN A 165 -13.54 19.84 -3.37
C ASN A 165 -14.69 20.06 -2.37
N GLY A 166 -14.34 20.34 -1.12
CA GLY A 166 -15.32 20.53 -0.05
C GLY A 166 -15.69 19.27 0.73
N THR A 167 -15.11 18.09 0.44
CA THR A 167 -15.26 16.89 1.31
C THR A 167 -14.90 17.20 2.77
N MET A 168 -13.88 18.04 2.99
CA MET A 168 -13.47 18.54 4.30
C MET A 168 -13.97 19.97 4.48
N SER A 169 -15.29 20.15 4.64
CA SER A 169 -15.91 21.47 4.77
C SER A 169 -15.54 22.19 6.07
N ASP A 170 -15.14 21.45 7.10
CA ASP A 170 -14.63 21.93 8.38
C ASP A 170 -13.12 22.24 8.38
N TRP A 171 -12.47 22.14 7.23
CA TRP A 171 -11.03 22.33 7.12
C TRP A 171 -10.59 23.78 7.23
N VAL A 172 -9.65 24.05 8.14
CA VAL A 172 -8.94 25.33 8.25
C VAL A 172 -7.50 25.14 7.77
N ASP A 173 -7.03 25.89 6.78
CA ASP A 173 -5.70 25.68 6.19
C ASP A 173 -4.55 25.97 7.18
N ASP A 174 -4.67 27.03 7.98
CA ASP A 174 -3.70 27.40 9.01
C ASP A 174 -4.40 27.48 10.37
N PRO A 175 -4.59 26.36 11.08
CA PRO A 175 -5.31 26.37 12.33
C PRO A 175 -4.46 27.01 13.45
N GLU A 176 -5.10 27.82 14.29
CA GLU A 176 -4.42 28.66 15.29
C GLU A 176 -3.53 27.85 16.25
N TYR A 177 -3.93 26.65 16.65
CA TYR A 177 -3.14 25.79 17.54
C TYR A 177 -1.86 25.22 16.88
N LEU A 178 -1.79 25.14 15.54
CA LEU A 178 -0.55 24.82 14.84
C LEU A 178 0.32 26.06 14.70
N ILE A 179 -0.28 27.22 14.40
CA ILE A 179 0.45 28.50 14.31
C ILE A 179 1.08 28.87 15.66
N SER A 180 0.44 28.53 16.78
CA SER A 180 0.93 28.83 18.12
C SER A 180 2.14 27.99 18.57
N ILE A 181 2.57 26.98 17.80
CA ILE A 181 3.77 26.20 18.11
C ILE A 181 4.99 27.13 18.07
N ASP A 182 5.71 27.33 19.18
CA ASP A 182 6.82 28.28 19.28
C ASP A 182 7.99 27.96 18.34
N ASP A 183 8.36 26.67 18.25
CA ASP A 183 9.46 26.22 17.41
C ASP A 183 9.09 26.29 15.93
N ASN A 184 9.82 27.11 15.16
CA ASN A 184 9.52 27.36 13.76
C ASN A 184 9.64 26.11 12.87
N GLU A 185 10.58 25.20 13.16
CA GLU A 185 10.75 23.99 12.36
C GLU A 185 9.60 23.01 12.63
N MET A 186 9.22 22.84 13.89
CA MET A 186 8.09 22.02 14.30
C MET A 186 6.76 22.57 13.80
N ARG A 187 6.57 23.89 13.85
CA ARG A 187 5.40 24.58 13.27
C ARG A 187 5.27 24.27 11.79
N ARG A 188 6.35 24.49 11.03
CA ARG A 188 6.37 24.20 9.58
C ARG A 188 6.07 22.74 9.31
N PHE A 189 6.72 21.83 10.02
CA PHE A 189 6.48 20.39 9.89
C PHE A 189 5.01 20.03 10.16
N ALA A 190 4.42 20.56 11.23
CA ALA A 190 3.03 20.27 11.57
C ALA A 190 2.04 20.80 10.51
N LEU A 191 2.27 22.01 9.98
CA LEU A 191 1.48 22.57 8.86
C LEU A 191 1.64 21.76 7.57
N GLU A 192 2.85 21.27 7.28
CA GLU A 192 3.09 20.39 6.13
C GLU A 192 2.29 19.09 6.23
N ILE A 193 2.33 18.41 7.38
CA ILE A 193 1.54 17.19 7.57
C ILE A 193 0.04 17.50 7.57
N HIS A 194 -0.40 18.62 8.16
CA HIS A 194 -1.79 19.07 8.07
C HIS A 194 -2.23 19.16 6.60
N ALA A 195 -1.47 19.86 5.76
CA ALA A 195 -1.77 19.96 4.33
C ALA A 195 -1.74 18.61 3.58
N LEU A 196 -1.04 17.59 4.07
CA LEU A 196 -1.02 16.26 3.45
C LEU A 196 -2.37 15.54 3.54
N TRP A 197 -3.17 15.75 4.58
CA TRP A 197 -4.45 15.04 4.73
C TRP A 197 -5.37 15.27 3.54
N LYS A 198 -5.49 16.52 3.06
CA LYS A 198 -6.23 16.87 1.82
C LYS A 198 -5.69 16.10 0.62
N LYS A 199 -4.36 16.06 0.46
CA LYS A 199 -3.68 15.42 -0.68
C LYS A 199 -3.78 13.90 -0.66
N LEU A 200 -3.93 13.29 0.51
CA LEU A 200 -4.03 11.85 0.71
C LEU A 200 -5.47 11.34 0.74
N CYS A 201 -6.46 12.23 0.61
CA CYS A 201 -7.86 11.85 0.57
C CYS A 201 -8.22 11.21 -0.77
N ARG A 202 -8.80 10.01 -0.73
CA ARG A 202 -9.22 9.23 -1.89
C ARG A 202 -10.66 8.73 -1.76
N THR A 203 -11.28 8.49 -2.91
CA THR A 203 -12.50 7.70 -3.08
C THR A 203 -12.21 6.53 -4.00
N ILE A 204 -12.96 5.43 -3.83
CA ILE A 204 -12.93 4.32 -4.77
C ILE A 204 -13.94 4.61 -5.88
N LYS A 205 -13.51 4.44 -7.13
CA LYS A 205 -14.37 4.62 -8.30
C LYS A 205 -15.55 3.62 -8.30
N ASN A 206 -16.69 4.04 -8.84
CA ASN A 206 -17.90 3.21 -8.86
C ASN A 206 -17.71 1.95 -9.72
N GLU A 207 -16.84 2.02 -10.72
CA GLU A 207 -16.47 0.92 -11.60
C GLU A 207 -15.91 -0.28 -10.81
N VAL A 208 -15.26 -0.05 -9.67
CA VAL A 208 -14.78 -1.11 -8.76
C VAL A 208 -15.94 -1.86 -8.12
N LYS A 209 -17.05 -1.16 -7.84
CA LYS A 209 -18.29 -1.75 -7.32
C LYS A 209 -19.06 -2.49 -8.40
N GLU A 210 -19.11 -1.94 -9.61
CA GLU A 210 -19.88 -2.47 -10.73
C GLU A 210 -19.20 -3.68 -11.38
N TYR A 211 -17.87 -3.67 -11.45
CA TYR A 211 -17.06 -4.71 -12.10
C TYR A 211 -15.95 -5.24 -11.17
N PRO A 212 -16.29 -5.77 -9.98
CA PRO A 212 -15.30 -6.16 -8.96
C PRO A 212 -14.31 -7.22 -9.46
N GLN A 213 -14.69 -8.05 -10.42
CA GLN A 213 -13.81 -9.03 -11.06
C GLN A 213 -12.61 -8.41 -11.77
N ARG A 214 -12.65 -7.10 -12.11
CA ARG A 214 -11.57 -6.39 -12.83
C ARG A 214 -10.52 -5.78 -11.89
N TYR A 215 -10.74 -5.82 -10.58
CA TYR A 215 -9.93 -5.11 -9.60
C TYR A 215 -9.41 -6.05 -8.52
N SER A 216 -8.23 -5.73 -7.98
CA SER A 216 -7.74 -6.31 -6.72
C SER A 216 -8.22 -5.49 -5.52
N LEU A 217 -8.45 -4.18 -5.72
CA LEU A 217 -8.95 -3.26 -4.72
C LEU A 217 -10.38 -3.60 -4.31
N LEU A 218 -10.62 -3.75 -3.01
CA LEU A 218 -11.96 -3.96 -2.48
C LEU A 218 -12.72 -2.64 -2.39
N TYR A 219 -13.93 -2.61 -2.98
CA TYR A 219 -14.79 -1.43 -2.90
C TYR A 219 -15.23 -1.15 -1.46
N VAL A 220 -15.14 0.13 -1.07
CA VAL A 220 -15.72 0.67 0.15
C VAL A 220 -16.39 2.01 -0.15
N PRO A 221 -17.57 2.29 0.46
CA PRO A 221 -18.25 3.56 0.28
C PRO A 221 -17.48 4.71 0.97
N ASN A 222 -17.75 5.96 0.54
CA ASN A 222 -17.24 7.22 1.10
C ASN A 222 -15.73 7.46 0.93
N GLU A 223 -15.26 8.61 1.38
CA GLU A 223 -13.87 9.06 1.31
C GLU A 223 -13.01 8.45 2.43
N PHE A 224 -11.73 8.21 2.14
CA PHE A 224 -10.75 7.74 3.10
C PHE A 224 -9.38 8.37 2.87
N ILE A 225 -8.50 8.28 3.87
CA ILE A 225 -7.11 8.70 3.74
C ILE A 225 -6.23 7.47 3.52
N ILE A 226 -5.34 7.55 2.53
CA ILE A 226 -4.30 6.55 2.29
C ILE A 226 -2.98 6.93 2.99
N PRO A 227 -2.13 5.95 3.33
CA PRO A 227 -0.76 6.23 3.79
C PRO A 227 0.12 6.88 2.71
N GLY A 228 -0.28 6.82 1.44
CA GLY A 228 0.42 7.47 0.34
C GLY A 228 1.63 6.71 -0.21
N GLY A 229 2.17 7.23 -1.31
CA GLY A 229 3.21 6.58 -2.08
C GLY A 229 2.71 5.30 -2.75
N ARG A 230 3.34 4.16 -2.43
CA ARG A 230 2.98 2.83 -2.95
C ARG A 230 1.65 2.30 -2.37
N PHE A 231 1.24 2.80 -1.20
CA PHE A 231 0.10 2.30 -0.45
C PHE A 231 -1.15 3.09 -0.82
N ARG A 232 -2.06 2.45 -1.54
CA ARG A 232 -3.25 3.06 -2.16
C ARG A 232 -4.55 2.56 -1.55
N GLU A 233 -4.47 1.58 -0.66
CA GLU A 233 -5.59 0.95 0.01
C GLU A 233 -5.77 1.47 1.43
N LEU A 234 -6.87 1.05 2.05
CA LEU A 234 -7.07 1.19 3.49
C LEU A 234 -6.20 0.20 4.26
N TYR A 235 -5.42 0.71 5.20
CA TYR A 235 -4.61 -0.09 6.11
C TYR A 235 -5.15 -0.01 7.53
N TYR A 236 -5.52 -1.16 8.09
CA TYR A 236 -6.26 -1.24 9.35
C TYR A 236 -5.60 -0.48 10.50
N TRP A 237 -4.35 -0.83 10.83
CA TRP A 237 -3.65 -0.22 11.97
C TRP A 237 -3.17 1.21 11.69
N ASP A 238 -2.82 1.54 10.44
CA ASP A 238 -2.49 2.91 10.03
C ASP A 238 -3.68 3.85 10.19
N SER A 239 -4.89 3.39 9.89
CA SER A 239 -6.09 4.21 10.00
C SER A 239 -6.37 4.68 11.42
N TYR A 240 -5.92 3.96 12.45
CA TYR A 240 -5.99 4.45 13.83
C TYR A 240 -5.18 5.75 14.01
N TRP A 241 -3.96 5.78 13.48
CA TRP A 241 -3.08 6.94 13.55
C TRP A 241 -3.57 8.07 12.65
N VAL A 242 -4.13 7.74 11.49
CA VAL A 242 -4.82 8.70 10.62
C VAL A 242 -5.95 9.38 11.36
N VAL A 243 -6.87 8.62 11.97
CA VAL A 243 -8.01 9.17 12.70
C VAL A 243 -7.53 10.05 13.86
N LYS A 244 -6.53 9.61 14.63
CA LYS A 244 -5.95 10.44 15.69
C LYS A 244 -5.32 11.73 15.15
N GLY A 245 -4.61 11.65 14.02
CA GLY A 245 -4.01 12.80 13.36
C GLY A 245 -5.06 13.79 12.84
N LEU A 246 -6.14 13.32 12.22
CA LEU A 246 -7.27 14.14 11.76
C LEU A 246 -7.97 14.84 12.93
N ILE A 247 -8.22 14.10 14.02
CA ILE A 247 -8.76 14.63 15.28
C ILE A 247 -7.86 15.72 15.85
N ALA A 248 -6.56 15.45 15.95
CA ALA A 248 -5.58 16.44 16.40
C ALA A 248 -5.49 17.64 15.45
N SER A 249 -5.81 17.43 14.16
CA SER A 249 -5.79 18.46 13.14
C SER A 249 -7.03 19.39 13.18
N GLY A 250 -7.96 19.16 14.11
CA GLY A 250 -9.23 19.89 14.20
C GLY A 250 -10.31 19.43 13.23
N ASN A 251 -10.07 18.35 12.47
CA ASN A 251 -11.00 17.80 11.48
C ASN A 251 -11.74 16.59 12.07
N PHE A 252 -12.80 16.87 12.81
CA PHE A 252 -13.47 15.85 13.62
C PHE A 252 -14.58 15.10 12.89
N SER A 253 -15.28 15.72 11.94
CA SER A 253 -16.67 15.32 11.71
C SER A 253 -16.89 14.39 10.52
N THR A 254 -16.49 14.77 9.31
CA THR A 254 -16.91 14.02 8.11
C THR A 254 -16.04 12.80 7.81
N LEU A 255 -14.72 12.95 7.83
CA LEU A 255 -13.80 11.87 7.43
C LEU A 255 -13.56 10.84 8.52
N SER A 256 -13.51 11.26 9.78
CA SER A 256 -13.36 10.36 10.93
C SER A 256 -14.55 9.41 11.01
N VAL A 257 -15.78 9.93 10.88
CA VAL A 257 -17.01 9.12 10.88
C VAL A 257 -17.06 8.20 9.66
N SER A 258 -16.71 8.70 8.47
CA SER A 258 -16.58 7.87 7.26
C SER A 258 -15.65 6.67 7.47
N LEU A 259 -14.48 6.88 8.09
CA LEU A 259 -13.52 5.81 8.40
C LEU A 259 -14.10 4.75 9.34
N TYR A 260 -14.81 5.14 10.40
CA TYR A 260 -15.48 4.18 11.28
C TYR A 260 -16.57 3.37 10.55
N SER A 261 -17.41 4.04 9.73
CA SER A 261 -18.45 3.38 8.96
C SER A 261 -17.89 2.36 7.96
N LYS A 262 -16.70 2.59 7.41
CA LYS A 262 -16.03 1.64 6.50
C LYS A 262 -15.62 0.35 7.19
N TYR A 263 -15.08 0.43 8.41
CA TYR A 263 -14.78 -0.79 9.15
C TYR A 263 -16.04 -1.58 9.44
N ALA A 264 -17.13 -0.94 9.84
CA ALA A 264 -18.41 -1.62 10.02
C ALA A 264 -18.90 -2.29 8.71
N PHE A 265 -18.74 -1.63 7.55
CA PHE A 265 -19.05 -2.20 6.24
C PHE A 265 -18.16 -3.42 5.91
N LEU A 266 -16.84 -3.29 6.05
CA LEU A 266 -15.88 -4.37 5.79
C LEU A 266 -16.12 -5.55 6.73
N PHE A 267 -16.36 -5.29 8.00
CA PHE A 267 -16.76 -6.33 8.94
C PHE A 267 -18.08 -6.97 8.52
N GLY A 268 -19.13 -6.21 8.20
CA GLY A 268 -20.41 -6.77 7.77
C GLY A 268 -20.36 -7.62 6.49
N HIS A 269 -19.46 -7.31 5.56
CA HIS A 269 -19.33 -8.05 4.29
C HIS A 269 -18.26 -9.14 4.31
N PHE A 270 -17.22 -9.01 5.13
CA PHE A 270 -16.06 -9.91 5.13
C PHE A 270 -15.79 -10.53 6.51
N TYR A 271 -16.73 -10.52 7.46
CA TYR A 271 -16.55 -11.11 8.81
C TYR A 271 -16.16 -12.60 8.76
N SER A 272 -16.58 -13.33 7.72
CA SER A 272 -16.14 -14.72 7.52
C SER A 272 -14.66 -14.82 7.17
N PHE A 273 -14.05 -13.78 6.62
CA PHE A 273 -12.65 -13.73 6.17
C PHE A 273 -11.69 -13.35 7.31
N LEU A 274 -12.12 -12.51 8.26
CA LEU A 274 -11.28 -12.06 9.38
C LEU A 274 -11.15 -13.09 10.51
N LEU A 275 -12.14 -13.98 10.71
CA LEU A 275 -12.03 -15.06 11.68
C LEU A 275 -11.05 -16.16 11.25
N SER A 276 -10.80 -16.32 9.95
CA SER A 276 -9.87 -17.33 9.42
C SER A 276 -8.38 -16.95 9.57
N PHE A 277 -8.06 -15.71 9.93
CA PHE A 277 -6.69 -15.24 10.22
C PHE A 277 -6.40 -15.05 11.72
N LEU A 278 -7.39 -15.28 12.58
CA LEU A 278 -7.30 -15.12 14.04
C LEU A 278 -7.44 -16.44 14.82
N ILE A 279 -7.42 -17.59 14.13
CA ILE A 279 -7.32 -18.93 14.73
C ILE A 279 -6.12 -19.67 14.15
#